data_AF-A0A2S6TC45-F1
#
_entry.id   AF-A0A2S6TC45-F1
#
_cell.length_a   1.000
_cell.length_b   1.000
_cell.length_c   1.000
_cell.angle_alpha   90.00
_cell.angle_beta   90.00
_cell.angle_gamma   90.00
#
_symmetry.space_group_name_H-M   'P 1'
#
loop_
_entity.id
_entity.type
_entity.pdbx_description
1 polymer ?
#
loop_
_entity_poly.entity_id
_entity_poly.type
_entity_poly.pdbx_seq_one_letter_code
_entity_poly.pdbx_strand_id
1 'polypeptide(L)'
;MKKLILIYLHVVIKLNILNNLIIRLNKMYFLRCISKRYSIWLGILLVAKVVGITAVYAKPVVFDVRSHDHGDKTRFVIDLSEEVDYKILRLANRYRIVIDLPALNWQAPLKRESKKEGLIASFRHGLFNADTYRVVIDLESPAVVKDELMSPREEGKLYRLVVDLIPSSRRAMLSGRKMEPIINQMNTSRPFKTIKFAAPGRKPQFVDVHKDVKKIVVVIDPGHGGIDPGATTSSGLLEKKIVLLAAKFIKSAFERTG
;
A
#
# COMPACT_ATOMS: atom_id res chain seq x y z
N MET A 1 41.51 -63.17 -71.97
CA MET A 1 41.06 -63.02 -70.55
C MET A 1 41.41 -61.66 -69.92
N LYS A 2 42.65 -61.16 -70.00
CA LYS A 2 43.05 -59.88 -69.34
C LYS A 2 42.25 -58.63 -69.77
N LYS A 3 41.86 -58.49 -71.04
CA LYS A 3 41.06 -57.34 -71.52
C LYS A 3 39.64 -57.28 -70.92
N LEU A 4 39.01 -58.44 -70.67
CA LEU A 4 37.63 -58.51 -70.16
C LEU A 4 37.56 -58.10 -68.68
N ILE A 5 38.58 -58.48 -67.90
CA ILE A 5 38.71 -58.09 -66.48
C ILE A 5 38.94 -56.58 -66.35
N LEU A 6 39.71 -55.97 -67.25
CA LEU A 6 40.00 -54.53 -67.20
C LEU A 6 38.75 -53.68 -67.51
N ILE A 7 37.91 -54.14 -68.44
CA ILE A 7 36.63 -53.49 -68.77
C ILE A 7 35.66 -53.61 -67.59
N TYR A 8 35.54 -54.81 -67.00
CA TYR A 8 34.69 -55.03 -65.83
C TYR A 8 35.10 -54.14 -64.66
N LEU A 9 36.40 -54.04 -64.37
CA LEU A 9 36.92 -53.20 -63.30
C LEU A 9 36.64 -51.70 -63.56
N HIS A 10 36.78 -51.22 -64.80
CA HIS A 10 36.45 -49.83 -65.15
C HIS A 10 34.96 -49.51 -64.99
N VAL A 11 34.08 -50.45 -65.36
CA VAL A 11 32.62 -50.27 -65.24
C VAL A 11 32.21 -50.24 -63.77
N VAL A 12 32.74 -51.14 -62.94
CA VAL A 12 32.45 -51.19 -61.49
C VAL A 12 32.95 -49.92 -60.80
N ILE A 13 34.15 -49.44 -61.12
CA ILE A 13 34.68 -48.19 -60.56
C ILE A 13 33.81 -46.99 -60.96
N LYS A 14 33.41 -46.88 -62.24
CA LYS A 14 32.50 -45.80 -62.69
C LYS A 14 31.15 -45.84 -61.99
N LEU A 15 30.54 -47.02 -61.86
CA LEU A 15 29.26 -47.20 -61.16
C LEU A 15 29.36 -46.82 -59.68
N ASN A 16 30.46 -47.17 -59.02
CA ASN A 16 30.66 -46.88 -57.60
C ASN A 16 30.94 -45.37 -57.35
N ILE A 17 31.65 -44.71 -58.28
CA ILE A 17 31.83 -43.25 -58.24
C ILE A 17 30.50 -42.53 -58.48
N LEU A 18 29.70 -43.00 -59.45
CA LEU A 18 28.39 -42.40 -59.75
C LEU A 18 27.41 -42.54 -58.57
N ASN A 19 27.36 -43.72 -57.93
CA ASN A 19 26.54 -43.94 -56.74
C ASN A 19 26.97 -43.04 -55.57
N ASN A 20 28.27 -42.92 -55.31
CA ASN A 20 28.75 -42.04 -54.25
C ASN A 20 28.48 -40.54 -54.54
N LEU A 21 28.48 -40.14 -55.80
CA LEU A 21 28.14 -38.78 -56.21
C LEU A 21 26.64 -38.49 -56.02
N ILE A 22 25.77 -39.44 -56.39
CA ILE A 22 24.31 -39.33 -56.21
C ILE A 22 23.95 -39.26 -54.71
N ILE A 23 24.59 -40.07 -53.87
CA ILE A 23 24.39 -40.04 -52.41
C ILE A 23 24.83 -38.68 -51.82
N ARG A 24 25.97 -38.13 -52.28
CA ARG A 24 26.46 -36.81 -51.82
C ARG A 24 25.55 -35.67 -52.28
N LEU A 25 25.05 -35.72 -53.52
CA LEU A 25 24.13 -34.71 -54.04
C LEU A 25 22.80 -34.72 -53.27
N ASN A 26 22.18 -35.89 -53.04
CA ASN A 26 20.95 -35.98 -52.25
C ASN A 26 21.12 -35.51 -50.80
N LYS A 27 22.26 -35.79 -50.16
CA LYS A 27 22.56 -35.33 -48.80
C LYS A 27 22.68 -33.79 -48.73
N MET A 28 23.22 -33.16 -49.77
CA MET A 28 23.41 -31.71 -49.85
C MET A 28 22.10 -30.95 -50.10
N TYR A 29 21.18 -31.51 -50.91
CA TYR A 29 19.83 -30.95 -51.09
C TYR A 29 18.94 -31.11 -49.85
N PHE A 30 19.06 -32.23 -49.13
CA PHE A 30 18.28 -32.48 -47.91
C PHE A 30 18.65 -31.53 -46.75
N LEU A 31 19.94 -31.27 -46.54
CA LEU A 31 20.42 -30.36 -45.48
C LEU A 31 20.04 -28.88 -45.72
N ARG A 32 19.88 -28.48 -46.98
CA ARG A 32 19.53 -27.10 -47.35
C ARG A 32 18.03 -26.80 -47.21
N CYS A 33 17.18 -27.84 -47.19
CA CYS A 33 15.74 -27.73 -46.99
C CYS A 33 15.34 -27.72 -45.50
N ILE A 34 16.12 -28.42 -44.67
CA ILE A 34 15.95 -28.47 -43.22
C ILE A 34 16.29 -27.12 -42.57
N SER A 35 17.42 -26.49 -42.91
CA SER A 35 17.86 -25.25 -42.26
C SER A 35 16.91 -24.04 -42.45
N LYS A 36 16.18 -23.96 -43.57
CA LYS A 36 15.20 -22.88 -43.83
C LYS A 36 13.87 -23.07 -43.09
N ARG A 37 13.43 -24.30 -42.84
CA ARG A 37 12.17 -24.58 -42.12
C ARG A 37 12.33 -24.37 -40.62
N TYR A 38 13.43 -24.79 -40.02
CA TYR A 38 13.66 -24.58 -38.58
C TYR A 38 13.93 -23.11 -38.23
N SER A 39 14.48 -22.29 -39.13
CA SER A 39 14.70 -20.86 -38.89
C SER A 39 13.39 -20.05 -38.77
N ILE A 40 12.33 -20.46 -39.46
CA ILE A 40 11.01 -19.81 -39.38
C ILE A 40 10.29 -20.20 -38.09
N TRP A 41 10.36 -21.48 -37.71
CA TRP A 41 9.77 -21.96 -36.46
C TRP A 41 10.52 -21.47 -35.21
N LEU A 42 11.86 -21.34 -35.26
CA LEU A 42 12.65 -20.78 -34.15
C LEU A 42 12.39 -19.28 -33.97
N GLY A 43 12.16 -18.53 -35.06
CA GLY A 43 11.78 -17.11 -35.02
C GLY A 43 10.40 -16.89 -34.38
N ILE A 44 9.42 -17.72 -34.70
CA ILE A 44 8.07 -17.65 -34.10
C ILE A 44 8.12 -17.97 -32.59
N LEU A 45 8.96 -18.92 -32.17
CA LEU A 45 9.12 -19.30 -30.76
C LEU A 45 9.86 -18.21 -29.94
N LEU A 46 10.68 -17.38 -30.59
CA LEU A 46 11.39 -16.27 -29.96
C LEU A 46 10.54 -14.99 -29.87
N VAL A 47 9.64 -14.75 -30.84
CA VAL A 47 8.64 -13.67 -30.76
C VAL A 47 7.59 -13.95 -29.69
N ALA A 48 7.19 -15.21 -29.48
CA ALA A 48 6.24 -15.60 -28.43
C ALA A 48 6.75 -15.36 -26.99
N LYS A 49 8.07 -15.25 -26.77
CA LYS A 49 8.63 -14.89 -25.45
C LYS A 49 8.61 -13.39 -25.14
N VAL A 50 8.43 -12.53 -26.15
CA VAL A 50 8.50 -11.06 -26.01
C VAL A 50 7.12 -10.42 -25.94
N VAL A 51 6.05 -11.14 -26.30
CA VAL A 51 4.68 -10.72 -25.97
C VAL A 51 4.47 -10.95 -24.49
N GLY A 52 4.89 -9.97 -23.68
CA GLY A 52 4.51 -9.89 -22.28
C GLY A 52 2.99 -9.93 -22.20
N ILE A 53 2.45 -11.05 -21.73
CA ILE A 53 1.06 -11.13 -21.30
C ILE A 53 1.00 -10.23 -20.08
N THR A 54 0.71 -8.94 -20.27
CA THR A 54 0.22 -8.12 -19.18
C THR A 54 -1.12 -8.72 -18.82
N ALA A 55 -1.13 -9.56 -17.78
CA ALA A 55 -2.37 -9.97 -17.16
C ALA A 55 -3.08 -8.69 -16.73
N VAL A 56 -4.10 -8.29 -17.48
CA VAL A 56 -5.04 -7.27 -17.04
C VAL A 56 -5.83 -7.94 -15.94
N TYR A 57 -5.32 -7.87 -14.71
CA TYR A 57 -6.10 -8.25 -13.55
C TYR A 57 -7.34 -7.35 -13.53
N ALA A 58 -8.50 -7.98 -13.59
CA ALA A 58 -9.75 -7.26 -13.41
C ALA A 58 -9.71 -6.62 -12.02
N LYS A 59 -10.08 -5.34 -11.92
CA LYS A 59 -10.16 -4.67 -10.63
C LYS A 59 -11.23 -5.36 -9.77
N PRO A 60 -11.00 -5.50 -8.45
CA PRO A 60 -12.02 -5.99 -7.53
C PRO A 60 -13.33 -5.22 -7.70
N VAL A 61 -14.46 -5.88 -7.47
CA VAL A 61 -15.79 -5.29 -7.61
C VAL A 61 -16.51 -5.31 -6.27
N VAL A 62 -17.07 -4.17 -5.86
CA VAL A 62 -18.00 -4.10 -4.73
C VAL A 62 -19.43 -4.27 -5.24
N PHE A 63 -20.10 -5.35 -4.84
CA PHE A 63 -21.47 -5.67 -5.26
C PHE A 63 -22.52 -5.10 -4.33
N ASP A 64 -22.24 -5.12 -3.03
CA ASP A 64 -23.21 -4.73 -2.02
C ASP A 64 -22.55 -4.12 -0.79
N VAL A 65 -23.24 -3.17 -0.19
CA VAL A 65 -22.88 -2.59 1.11
C VAL A 65 -24.11 -2.51 1.98
N ARG A 66 -23.96 -2.92 3.24
CA ARG A 66 -25.04 -2.90 4.22
C ARG A 66 -24.52 -2.57 5.62
N SER A 67 -25.38 -1.89 6.37
CA SER A 67 -25.25 -1.69 7.79
C SER A 67 -26.42 -2.37 8.49
N HIS A 68 -26.18 -2.95 9.66
CA HIS A 68 -27.24 -3.47 10.52
C HIS A 68 -26.92 -3.19 11.98
N ASP A 69 -27.92 -2.70 12.71
CA ASP A 69 -27.84 -2.53 14.15
C ASP A 69 -28.23 -3.82 14.88
N HIS A 70 -27.32 -4.37 15.68
CA HIS A 70 -27.55 -5.54 16.52
C HIS A 70 -27.82 -5.16 17.99
N GLY A 71 -27.91 -3.86 18.31
CA GLY A 71 -28.16 -3.33 19.64
C GLY A 71 -26.90 -3.16 20.49
N ASP A 72 -26.03 -4.18 20.57
CA ASP A 72 -24.72 -4.10 21.25
C ASP A 72 -23.60 -3.59 20.33
N LYS A 73 -23.79 -3.75 19.02
CA LYS A 73 -22.86 -3.34 17.97
C LYS A 73 -23.59 -2.98 16.68
N THR A 74 -22.96 -2.15 15.87
CA THR A 74 -23.39 -1.88 14.49
C THR A 74 -22.43 -2.54 13.54
N ARG A 75 -22.94 -3.44 12.69
CA ARG A 75 -22.15 -4.19 11.73
C ARG A 75 -22.20 -3.52 10.37
N PHE A 76 -21.04 -3.16 9.83
CA PHE A 76 -20.88 -2.67 8.46
C PHE A 76 -20.27 -3.77 7.59
N VAL A 77 -20.85 -4.02 6.42
CA VAL A 77 -20.46 -5.13 5.55
C VAL A 77 -20.31 -4.68 4.11
N ILE A 78 -19.21 -5.08 3.48
CA ILE A 78 -18.92 -4.88 2.06
C ILE A 78 -18.77 -6.27 1.41
N ASP A 79 -19.60 -6.57 0.41
CA ASP A 79 -19.46 -7.79 -0.40
C ASP A 79 -18.62 -7.47 -1.67
N LEU A 80 -17.57 -8.25 -1.88
CA LEU A 80 -16.50 -8.07 -2.87
C LEU A 80 -16.38 -9.29 -3.81
N SER A 81 -15.79 -9.10 -4.99
CA SER A 81 -15.51 -10.18 -5.95
C SER A 81 -14.35 -11.10 -5.57
N GLU A 82 -13.46 -10.64 -4.70
CA GLU A 82 -12.24 -11.33 -4.31
C GLU A 82 -11.73 -10.83 -2.95
N GLU A 83 -10.78 -11.56 -2.39
CA GLU A 83 -10.06 -11.13 -1.19
C GLU A 83 -9.18 -9.92 -1.52
N VAL A 84 -9.23 -8.90 -0.67
CA VAL A 84 -8.42 -7.69 -0.85
C VAL A 84 -7.77 -7.28 0.46
N ASP A 85 -6.57 -6.72 0.37
CA ASP A 85 -5.95 -6.03 1.49
C ASP A 85 -6.75 -4.77 1.84
N TYR A 86 -6.83 -4.45 3.13
CA TYR A 86 -7.52 -3.26 3.61
C TYR A 86 -6.83 -2.66 4.82
N LYS A 87 -7.06 -1.37 5.04
CA LYS A 87 -6.54 -0.65 6.19
C LYS A 87 -7.65 0.17 6.84
N ILE A 88 -7.82 0.01 8.15
CA ILE A 88 -8.79 0.79 8.91
C ILE A 88 -8.09 1.89 9.69
N LEU A 89 -8.57 3.12 9.52
CA LEU A 89 -8.10 4.32 10.21
C LEU A 89 -9.27 4.96 10.98
N ARG A 90 -8.96 5.63 12.09
CA ARG A 90 -9.92 6.34 12.92
C ARG A 90 -9.65 7.83 12.88
N LEU A 91 -10.67 8.63 12.64
CA LEU A 91 -10.58 10.10 12.64
C LEU A 91 -11.57 10.67 13.65
N ALA A 92 -11.10 11.54 14.55
CA ALA A 92 -11.97 12.09 15.59
C ALA A 92 -12.62 13.43 15.23
N ASN A 93 -12.12 14.13 14.20
CA ASN A 93 -12.76 15.35 13.72
C ASN A 93 -14.04 14.98 12.92
N ARG A 94 -15.19 15.04 13.61
CA ARG A 94 -16.48 14.45 13.21
C ARG A 94 -16.46 12.91 13.11
N TYR A 95 -15.98 12.22 14.15
CA TYR A 95 -15.96 10.75 14.34
C TYR A 95 -16.17 9.92 13.06
N ARG A 96 -15.08 9.44 12.47
CA ARG A 96 -15.12 8.64 11.24
C ARG A 96 -14.28 7.39 11.36
N ILE A 97 -14.76 6.32 10.75
CA ILE A 97 -13.97 5.14 10.43
C ILE A 97 -13.68 5.18 8.94
N VAL A 98 -12.41 5.05 8.57
CA VAL A 98 -11.96 5.08 7.18
C VAL A 98 -11.43 3.69 6.84
N ILE A 99 -11.91 3.12 5.75
CA ILE A 99 -11.46 1.85 5.21
C ILE A 99 -10.80 2.14 3.87
N ASP A 100 -9.49 1.98 3.80
CA ASP A 100 -8.72 2.06 2.57
C ASP A 100 -8.64 0.66 1.94
N LEU A 101 -9.02 0.56 0.67
CA LEU A 101 -9.03 -0.62 -0.17
C LEU A 101 -8.17 -0.36 -1.42
N PRO A 102 -7.69 -1.40 -2.13
CA PRO A 102 -7.08 -1.20 -3.44
C PRO A 102 -8.07 -0.57 -4.42
N ALA A 103 -7.54 0.03 -5.49
CA ALA A 103 -8.34 0.57 -6.58
C ALA A 103 -9.30 -0.48 -7.12
N LEU A 104 -10.61 -0.23 -6.97
CA LEU A 104 -11.68 -1.16 -7.26
C LEU A 104 -12.80 -0.50 -8.07
N ASN A 105 -13.70 -1.30 -8.60
CA ASN A 105 -14.92 -0.86 -9.27
C ASN A 105 -16.11 -0.95 -8.31
N TRP A 106 -16.85 0.15 -8.15
CA TRP A 106 -18.02 0.19 -7.29
C TRP A 106 -19.30 -0.04 -8.08
N GLN A 107 -20.01 -1.13 -7.79
CA GLN A 107 -21.31 -1.45 -8.41
C GLN A 107 -22.46 -1.50 -7.39
N ALA A 108 -22.18 -1.30 -6.10
CA ALA A 108 -23.19 -1.31 -5.06
C ALA A 108 -24.16 -0.10 -5.19
N PRO A 109 -25.45 -0.27 -4.82
CA PRO A 109 -26.44 0.80 -4.95
C PRO A 109 -26.14 2.02 -4.06
N LEU A 110 -26.06 3.22 -4.66
CA LEU A 110 -25.75 4.49 -3.96
C LEU A 110 -26.80 4.91 -2.92
N LYS A 111 -28.06 4.44 -3.05
CA LYS A 111 -29.17 4.83 -2.15
C LYS A 111 -28.92 4.51 -0.67
N ARG A 112 -27.93 3.66 -0.36
CA ARG A 112 -27.64 3.21 1.02
C ARG A 112 -26.63 4.08 1.75
N GLU A 113 -25.89 4.95 1.04
CA GLU A 113 -24.85 5.83 1.60
C GLU A 113 -25.37 6.74 2.71
N SER A 114 -26.60 7.23 2.58
CA SER A 114 -27.21 8.18 3.53
C SER A 114 -28.18 7.52 4.52
N LYS A 115 -28.28 6.19 4.55
CA LYS A 115 -29.17 5.51 5.49
C LYS A 115 -28.50 5.42 6.86
N LYS A 116 -29.03 6.18 7.82
CA LYS A 116 -28.67 6.06 9.24
C LYS A 116 -29.08 4.69 9.77
N GLU A 117 -28.15 4.01 10.45
CA GLU A 117 -28.36 2.70 11.06
C GLU A 117 -27.40 2.53 12.24
N GLY A 118 -27.93 2.32 13.46
CA GLY A 118 -27.13 2.19 14.67
C GLY A 118 -26.16 3.36 14.89
N LEU A 119 -24.87 3.06 15.05
CA LEU A 119 -23.79 4.04 15.23
C LEU A 119 -23.41 4.81 13.96
N ILE A 120 -23.88 4.37 12.79
CA ILE A 120 -23.51 4.92 11.49
C ILE A 120 -24.53 5.98 11.09
N ALA A 121 -24.06 7.23 10.93
CA ALA A 121 -24.85 8.33 10.42
C ALA A 121 -25.02 8.22 8.90
N SER A 122 -23.91 7.95 8.21
CA SER A 122 -23.81 7.79 6.77
C SER A 122 -22.48 7.15 6.41
N PHE A 123 -22.30 6.76 5.16
CA PHE A 123 -20.98 6.48 4.61
C PHE A 123 -20.83 7.12 3.24
N ARG A 124 -19.58 7.33 2.85
CA ARG A 124 -19.18 7.89 1.56
C ARG A 124 -18.10 7.01 0.98
N HIS A 125 -17.94 7.04 -0.32
CA HIS A 125 -16.86 6.31 -0.95
C HIS A 125 -16.35 6.99 -2.21
N GLY A 126 -15.13 6.66 -2.59
CA GLY A 126 -14.56 7.13 -3.84
C GLY A 126 -13.08 6.82 -3.96
N LEU A 127 -12.56 7.09 -5.15
CA LEU A 127 -11.12 6.99 -5.40
C LEU A 127 -10.40 8.10 -4.64
N PHE A 128 -9.53 7.74 -3.71
CA PHE A 128 -8.72 8.70 -2.94
C PHE A 128 -7.45 9.09 -3.70
N ASN A 129 -6.83 8.12 -4.37
CA ASN A 129 -5.72 8.29 -5.31
C ASN A 129 -5.74 7.12 -6.32
N ALA A 130 -4.77 7.07 -7.25
CA ALA A 130 -4.73 6.06 -8.31
C ALA A 130 -4.84 4.60 -7.82
N ASP A 131 -4.34 4.32 -6.61
CA ASP A 131 -4.21 2.96 -6.07
C ASP A 131 -5.15 2.69 -4.89
N THR A 132 -5.73 3.73 -4.28
CA THR A 132 -6.52 3.62 -3.05
C THR A 132 -7.97 4.04 -3.30
N TYR A 133 -8.89 3.10 -3.11
CA TYR A 133 -10.31 3.38 -2.99
C TYR A 133 -10.69 3.49 -1.52
N ARG A 134 -11.34 4.58 -1.13
CA ARG A 134 -11.62 4.89 0.28
C ARG A 134 -13.10 4.85 0.56
N VAL A 135 -13.47 4.13 1.61
CA VAL A 135 -14.81 4.20 2.23
C VAL A 135 -14.68 4.95 3.55
N VAL A 136 -15.50 5.97 3.75
CA VAL A 136 -15.54 6.79 4.97
C VAL A 136 -16.91 6.62 5.62
N ILE A 137 -16.93 6.05 6.82
CA ILE A 137 -18.13 5.85 7.62
C ILE A 137 -18.20 7.01 8.63
N ASP A 138 -19.20 7.88 8.50
CA ASP A 138 -19.48 8.95 9.43
C ASP A 138 -20.31 8.40 10.60
N LEU A 139 -19.87 8.66 11.84
CA LEU A 139 -20.50 8.12 13.05
C LEU A 139 -21.28 9.18 13.82
N GLU A 140 -22.38 8.77 14.46
CA GLU A 140 -23.17 9.64 15.33
C GLU A 140 -22.47 9.92 16.67
N SER A 141 -21.71 8.96 17.17
CA SER A 141 -21.04 9.02 18.45
C SER A 141 -19.68 8.31 18.36
N PRO A 142 -18.75 8.52 19.33
CA PRO A 142 -17.46 7.85 19.26
C PRO A 142 -17.63 6.33 19.30
N ALA A 143 -17.07 5.64 18.32
CA ALA A 143 -17.07 4.18 18.26
C ALA A 143 -15.67 3.64 17.95
N VAL A 144 -15.44 2.39 18.32
CA VAL A 144 -14.23 1.64 17.96
C VAL A 144 -14.61 0.40 17.17
N VAL A 145 -13.69 -0.05 16.31
CA VAL A 145 -13.80 -1.37 15.69
C VAL A 145 -13.52 -2.40 16.77
N LYS A 146 -14.50 -3.30 16.99
CA LYS A 146 -14.38 -4.43 17.90
C LYS A 146 -13.78 -5.62 17.17
N ASP A 147 -14.36 -5.97 16.02
CA ASP A 147 -13.96 -7.09 15.20
C ASP A 147 -13.94 -6.68 13.73
N GLU A 148 -12.94 -7.16 12.99
CA GLU A 148 -12.85 -7.06 11.54
C GLU A 148 -12.55 -8.45 10.95
N LEU A 149 -13.24 -8.81 9.87
CA LEU A 149 -13.08 -10.11 9.23
C LEU A 149 -13.23 -9.98 7.72
N MET A 150 -12.22 -10.44 6.98
CA MET A 150 -12.32 -10.72 5.54
C MET A 150 -12.54 -12.23 5.39
N SER A 151 -13.69 -12.65 4.86
CA SER A 151 -14.00 -14.07 4.69
C SER A 151 -14.73 -14.35 3.39
N PRO A 152 -14.59 -15.54 2.81
CA PRO A 152 -15.42 -15.97 1.70
C PRO A 152 -16.88 -16.09 2.15
N ARG A 153 -17.81 -15.91 1.22
CA ARG A 153 -19.23 -16.18 1.41
C ARG A 153 -19.49 -17.66 1.10
N GLU A 154 -20.41 -18.27 1.85
CA GLU A 154 -20.75 -19.70 1.68
C GLU A 154 -21.35 -20.02 0.29
N GLU A 155 -21.96 -19.03 -0.37
CA GLU A 155 -22.52 -19.13 -1.72
C GLU A 155 -21.65 -18.37 -2.74
N GLY A 156 -20.74 -19.09 -3.40
CA GLY A 156 -19.95 -18.57 -4.52
C GLY A 156 -18.70 -17.78 -4.10
N LYS A 157 -17.79 -17.54 -5.05
CA LYS A 157 -16.47 -16.88 -4.88
C LYS A 157 -16.54 -15.39 -4.46
N LEU A 158 -17.59 -14.98 -3.76
CA LEU A 158 -17.72 -13.65 -3.20
C LEU A 158 -17.02 -13.60 -1.85
N TYR A 159 -16.40 -12.47 -1.56
CA TYR A 159 -15.74 -12.19 -0.30
C TYR A 159 -16.51 -11.13 0.45
N ARG A 160 -16.32 -11.10 1.76
CA ARG A 160 -17.02 -10.19 2.65
C ARG A 160 -16.05 -9.58 3.64
N LEU A 161 -15.97 -8.25 3.63
CA LEU A 161 -15.37 -7.50 4.71
C LEU A 161 -16.46 -7.12 5.72
N VAL A 162 -16.36 -7.66 6.93
CA VAL A 162 -17.21 -7.34 8.08
C VAL A 162 -16.42 -6.44 9.02
N VAL A 163 -17.03 -5.33 9.44
CA VAL A 163 -16.48 -4.40 10.43
C VAL A 163 -17.55 -4.15 11.50
N ASP A 164 -17.30 -4.65 12.71
CA ASP A 164 -18.19 -4.49 13.85
C ASP A 164 -17.78 -3.27 14.68
N LEU A 165 -18.69 -2.31 14.82
CA LEU A 165 -18.50 -1.07 15.57
C LEU A 165 -19.24 -1.15 16.90
N ILE A 166 -18.57 -0.77 17.99
CA ILE A 166 -19.18 -0.64 19.31
C ILE A 166 -19.06 0.79 19.86
N PRO A 167 -20.02 1.26 20.67
CA PRO A 167 -19.92 2.56 21.32
C PRO A 167 -18.65 2.64 22.17
N SER A 168 -18.02 3.81 22.22
CA SER A 168 -16.78 4.01 22.95
C SER A 168 -16.67 5.43 23.52
N SER A 169 -15.69 5.64 24.38
CA SER A 169 -15.34 7.01 24.78
C SER A 169 -14.58 7.71 23.66
N ARG A 170 -14.74 9.03 23.54
CA ARG A 170 -13.93 9.87 22.64
C ARG A 170 -12.43 9.61 22.82
N ARG A 171 -11.98 9.40 24.06
CA ARG A 171 -10.59 9.06 24.38
C ARG A 171 -10.18 7.72 23.78
N ALA A 172 -10.99 6.67 23.94
CA ALA A 172 -10.72 5.34 23.39
C ALA A 172 -10.64 5.35 21.86
N MET A 173 -11.55 6.08 21.20
CA MET A 173 -11.53 6.27 19.75
C MET A 173 -10.27 6.99 19.28
N LEU A 174 -9.82 8.02 20.01
CA LEU A 174 -8.61 8.80 19.74
C LEU A 174 -7.30 8.04 20.00
N SER A 175 -7.28 7.12 20.96
CA SER A 175 -6.05 6.47 21.41
C SER A 175 -5.47 5.43 20.45
N GLY A 176 -6.11 5.17 19.30
CA GLY A 176 -5.45 4.63 18.10
C GLY A 176 -4.85 3.21 18.18
N ARG A 177 -4.68 2.62 19.36
CA ARG A 177 -4.15 1.27 19.54
C ARG A 177 -5.28 0.26 19.69
N LYS A 178 -5.08 -0.91 19.11
CA LYS A 178 -5.61 -2.19 19.60
C LYS A 178 -5.29 -2.21 21.11
N MET A 179 -6.30 -2.26 21.97
CA MET A 179 -6.06 -2.48 23.41
C MET A 179 -5.56 -3.91 23.57
N GLU A 180 -4.26 -4.14 23.38
CA GLU A 180 -3.62 -5.22 24.10
C GLU A 180 -3.51 -4.81 25.57
N PRO A 181 -3.76 -5.75 26.51
CA PRO A 181 -3.65 -5.46 27.93
C PRO A 181 -2.25 -4.92 28.22
N ILE A 182 -2.18 -3.81 28.96
CA ILE A 182 -0.90 -3.27 29.47
C ILE A 182 -0.45 -4.18 30.61
N ILE A 183 -0.01 -5.38 30.25
CA ILE A 183 0.75 -6.28 31.10
C ILE A 183 1.94 -6.66 30.22
N ASN A 184 3.13 -6.16 30.56
CA ASN A 184 4.44 -6.47 29.95
C ASN A 184 4.99 -5.58 28.82
N GLN A 185 4.79 -4.25 28.85
CA GLN A 185 5.61 -3.30 28.04
C GLN A 185 6.61 -2.46 28.85
N MET A 186 7.10 -2.98 29.99
CA MET A 186 8.29 -2.43 30.66
C MET A 186 9.62 -2.99 30.11
N ASN A 187 9.60 -3.96 29.19
CA ASN A 187 10.81 -4.63 28.70
C ASN A 187 10.95 -4.59 27.16
N THR A 188 11.06 -3.40 26.57
CA THR A 188 11.69 -3.29 25.24
C THR A 188 12.84 -2.29 25.28
N SER A 189 14.01 -2.86 25.55
CA SER A 189 15.33 -2.27 25.32
C SER A 189 15.55 -2.06 23.82
N ARG A 190 14.98 -1.01 23.25
CA ARG A 190 15.56 -0.35 22.07
C ARG A 190 16.10 0.99 22.53
N PRO A 191 17.40 1.27 22.34
CA PRO A 191 17.94 2.56 22.71
C PRO A 191 17.23 3.59 21.82
N PHE A 192 16.44 4.46 22.43
CA PHE A 192 16.19 5.76 21.84
C PHE A 192 17.57 6.28 21.49
N LYS A 193 17.84 6.60 20.21
CA LYS A 193 19.04 7.35 19.87
C LYS A 193 18.83 8.69 20.55
N THR A 194 19.29 8.78 21.79
CA THR A 194 19.36 10.01 22.55
C THR A 194 20.14 10.94 21.64
N ILE A 195 19.45 11.87 20.99
CA ILE A 195 20.10 13.11 20.63
C ILE A 195 20.66 13.56 21.96
N LYS A 196 21.98 13.45 22.13
CA LYS A 196 22.68 14.00 23.28
C LYS A 196 22.40 15.49 23.19
N PHE A 197 21.29 15.93 23.78
CA PHE A 197 21.23 17.27 24.30
C PHE A 197 22.46 17.37 25.18
N ALA A 198 23.38 18.24 24.78
CA ALA A 198 24.53 18.58 25.60
C ALA A 198 24.03 18.76 27.03
N ALA A 199 24.74 18.14 27.98
CA ALA A 199 24.34 18.02 29.37
C ALA A 199 23.68 19.32 29.91
N PRO A 200 22.63 19.20 30.74
CA PRO A 200 22.01 20.34 31.39
C PRO A 200 23.05 20.95 32.36
N GLY A 201 23.79 21.94 31.87
CA GLY A 201 24.94 22.49 32.60
C GLY A 201 25.57 23.69 31.92
N ARG A 202 25.55 23.76 30.58
CA ARG A 202 25.82 25.04 29.90
C ARG A 202 24.53 25.83 29.78
N LYS A 203 24.34 26.77 30.70
CA LYS A 203 23.44 27.90 30.45
C LYS A 203 23.85 28.52 29.10
N PRO A 204 22.94 28.75 28.16
CA PRO A 204 23.27 29.51 26.95
C PRO A 204 23.88 30.85 27.41
N GLN A 205 25.17 31.04 27.09
CA GLN A 205 25.84 32.31 27.25
C GLN A 205 25.33 33.20 26.12
N PHE A 206 24.36 34.03 26.44
CA PHE A 206 24.01 35.16 25.61
C PHE A 206 25.16 36.16 25.77
N VAL A 207 25.86 36.45 24.67
CA VAL A 207 26.87 37.50 24.64
C VAL A 207 26.11 38.82 24.68
N ASP A 208 26.33 39.65 25.70
CA ASP A 208 25.74 40.99 25.78
C ASP A 208 26.36 41.85 24.69
N VAL A 209 25.75 41.85 23.50
CA VAL A 209 26.35 42.53 22.35
C VAL A 209 26.21 44.04 22.45
N HIS A 210 25.15 44.64 23.03
CA HIS A 210 25.00 46.11 23.04
C HIS A 210 24.41 46.64 24.36
N LYS A 211 25.18 47.48 25.08
CA LYS A 211 24.76 48.16 26.33
C LYS A 211 23.88 49.41 26.12
N ASP A 212 23.68 49.87 24.89
CA ASP A 212 22.97 51.12 24.59
C ASP A 212 21.71 50.94 23.71
N VAL A 213 21.15 49.74 23.64
CA VAL A 213 19.90 49.51 22.88
C VAL A 213 18.71 49.88 23.76
N LYS A 214 17.87 50.82 23.30
CA LYS A 214 16.54 51.07 23.89
C LYS A 214 15.80 49.73 24.03
N LYS A 215 15.16 49.51 25.18
CA LYS A 215 14.29 48.35 25.42
C LYS A 215 13.36 48.15 24.23
N ILE A 216 13.51 47.02 23.54
CA ILE A 216 12.63 46.64 22.43
C ILE A 216 11.47 45.82 22.97
N VAL A 217 10.26 46.11 22.49
CA VAL A 217 9.08 45.30 22.80
C VAL A 217 9.05 44.14 21.82
N VAL A 218 9.21 42.92 22.31
CA VAL A 218 9.11 41.70 21.51
C VAL A 218 7.79 41.01 21.80
N VAL A 219 6.97 40.82 20.77
CA VAL A 219 5.72 40.04 20.85
C VAL A 219 6.02 38.62 20.40
N ILE A 220 5.75 37.65 21.28
CA ILE A 220 5.88 36.22 20.97
C ILE A 220 4.48 35.65 20.81
N ASP A 221 4.13 35.24 19.59
CA ASP A 221 2.85 34.63 19.29
C ASP A 221 2.99 33.11 19.10
N PRO A 222 2.71 32.28 20.13
CA PRO A 222 2.68 30.84 19.95
C PRO A 222 1.49 30.48 19.06
N GLY A 223 1.78 30.09 17.81
CA GLY A 223 0.74 29.69 16.85
C GLY A 223 -0.12 28.52 17.35
N HIS A 224 -1.36 28.48 16.85
CA HIS A 224 -2.42 27.55 17.26
C HIS A 224 -2.88 27.71 18.72
N GLY A 225 -4.10 27.28 19.02
CA GLY A 225 -4.67 27.50 20.35
C GLY A 225 -6.11 27.03 20.48
N GLY A 226 -6.57 26.86 21.74
CA GLY A 226 -7.94 26.45 22.01
C GLY A 226 -8.27 25.10 21.36
N ILE A 227 -9.26 25.10 20.48
CA ILE A 227 -9.75 23.89 19.78
C ILE A 227 -8.75 23.41 18.74
N ASP A 228 -8.04 24.31 18.07
CA ASP A 228 -7.08 23.97 17.02
C ASP A 228 -5.76 23.44 17.64
N PRO A 229 -5.43 22.15 17.46
CA PRO A 229 -4.19 21.58 17.97
C PRO A 229 -2.96 21.91 17.13
N GLY A 230 -3.15 22.40 15.90
CA GLY A 230 -2.13 22.38 14.85
C GLY A 230 -1.75 20.97 14.42
N ALA A 231 -0.56 20.82 13.85
CA ALA A 231 -0.03 19.53 13.44
C ALA A 231 0.05 18.56 14.63
N THR A 232 -0.30 17.30 14.38
CA THR A 232 -0.24 16.24 15.38
C THR A 232 0.68 15.13 14.89
N THR A 233 1.66 14.78 15.71
CA THR A 233 2.61 13.70 15.39
C THR A 233 1.95 12.32 15.56
N SER A 234 2.56 11.28 14.98
CA SER A 234 2.12 9.89 15.15
C SER A 234 2.15 9.41 16.62
N SER A 235 2.90 10.08 17.49
CA SER A 235 2.92 9.83 18.94
C SER A 235 1.84 10.60 19.73
N GLY A 236 1.02 11.42 19.07
CA GLY A 236 -0.04 12.22 19.68
C GLY A 236 0.45 13.54 20.30
N LEU A 237 1.70 13.93 20.05
CA LEU A 237 2.22 15.23 20.46
C LEU A 237 1.59 16.32 19.59
N LEU A 238 1.01 17.34 20.24
CA LEU A 238 0.28 18.44 19.60
C LEU A 238 1.21 19.64 19.42
N GLU A 239 1.21 20.22 18.22
CA GLU A 239 1.99 21.42 17.90
C GLU A 239 1.74 22.55 18.90
N LYS A 240 0.48 22.85 19.22
CA LYS A 240 0.11 23.91 20.18
C LYS A 240 0.80 23.79 21.55
N LYS A 241 1.13 22.55 21.99
CA LYS A 241 1.82 22.33 23.26
C LYS A 241 3.31 22.63 23.14
N ILE A 242 3.92 22.24 22.02
CA ILE A 242 5.35 22.44 21.76
C ILE A 242 5.63 23.93 21.58
N VAL A 243 4.86 24.60 20.72
CA VAL A 243 5.03 26.03 20.41
C VAL A 243 4.77 26.91 21.63
N LEU A 244 3.78 26.58 22.46
CA LEU A 244 3.55 27.29 23.72
C LEU A 244 4.71 27.09 24.71
N LEU A 245 5.26 25.88 24.81
CA LEU A 245 6.42 25.61 25.68
C LEU A 245 7.66 26.38 25.19
N ALA A 246 7.91 26.40 23.88
CA ALA A 246 9.00 27.15 23.28
C ALA A 246 8.82 28.67 23.51
N ALA A 247 7.61 29.20 23.30
CA ALA A 247 7.31 30.61 23.54
C ALA A 247 7.55 31.01 25.01
N LYS A 248 7.11 30.18 25.97
CA LYS A 248 7.39 30.41 27.40
C LYS A 248 8.88 30.37 27.71
N PHE A 249 9.62 29.44 27.13
CA PHE A 249 11.07 29.36 27.31
C PHE A 249 11.78 30.60 26.76
N ILE A 250 11.43 31.06 25.56
CA ILE A 250 11.99 32.27 24.93
C ILE A 250 11.65 33.50 25.77
N LYS A 251 10.39 33.64 26.22
CA LYS A 251 9.97 34.72 27.12
C LYS A 251 10.86 34.77 28.36
N SER A 252 11.04 33.64 29.05
CA SER A 252 11.90 33.56 30.24
C SER A 252 13.37 33.86 29.94
N ALA A 253 13.86 33.56 28.73
CA ALA A 253 15.21 33.89 28.31
C ALA A 253 15.40 35.40 28.10
N PHE A 254 14.46 36.07 27.43
CA PHE A 254 14.48 37.52 27.27
C PHE A 254 14.35 38.24 28.61
N GLU A 255 13.41 37.85 29.47
CA GLU A 255 13.24 38.46 30.80
C GLU A 255 14.49 38.36 31.68
N ARG A 256 15.33 37.33 31.47
CA ARG A 256 16.59 37.15 32.21
C ARG A 256 17.75 37.97 31.66
N THR A 257 17.73 38.32 30.37
CA THR A 257 18.86 38.98 29.67
C THR A 257 18.67 40.49 29.51
N GLY A 258 17.44 40.99 29.70
CA GLY A 258 17.11 42.41 29.58
C GLY A 258 16.72 42.82 28.18
#